data_AF-A0A960BP02-F1
#
_entry.id   AF-A0A960BP02-F1
#
_cell.length_a   1.000
_cell.length_b   1.000
_cell.length_c   1.000
_cell.angle_alpha   90.00
_cell.angle_beta   90.00
_cell.angle_gamma   90.00
#
_symmetry.space_group_name_H-M   'P 1'
#
loop_
_entity.id
_entity.type
_entity.pdbx_description
1 polymer ?
#
loop_
_entity_poly.entity_id
_entity_poly.type
_entity_poly.pdbx_seq_one_letter_code
_entity_poly.pdbx_strand_id
1 'polypeptide(L)'
;MNSATTVLPDTWALLRVFGIAATMLFSFATVLGLVGPTLPPAPRLLANSAHRFASVLALSLLLGHIVLAVTDAYVDVGPLSVVVPGASTWQPIGIGLGAVAVDVLLAVALTSAGRNRWPRLWRTVHLATPVAWALLIVHGLVVGTDRTEAWFVALNLGCVLAVGLAGIARLSVRRTQLSQGTPKPLVEAR
;
A
#
# COMPACT_ATOMS: atom_id res chain seq x y z
N MET A 1 6.51 -38.30 -28.24
CA MET A 1 5.47 -37.26 -28.33
C MET A 1 5.47 -36.53 -26.98
N ASN A 2 6.03 -35.33 -26.94
CA ASN A 2 6.15 -34.56 -25.71
C ASN A 2 4.80 -33.90 -25.44
N SER A 3 4.00 -34.48 -24.55
CA SER A 3 2.86 -33.79 -23.96
C SER A 3 3.42 -32.63 -23.15
N ALA A 4 3.48 -31.44 -23.74
CA ALA A 4 3.69 -30.21 -23.00
C ALA A 4 2.50 -30.05 -22.07
N THR A 5 2.59 -30.61 -20.86
CA THR A 5 1.76 -30.19 -19.76
C THR A 5 2.09 -28.73 -19.54
N THR A 6 1.21 -27.85 -20.00
CA THR A 6 1.16 -26.49 -19.51
C THR A 6 0.93 -26.62 -18.00
N VAL A 7 2.01 -26.63 -17.23
CA VAL A 7 1.93 -26.56 -15.77
C VAL A 7 1.35 -25.18 -15.51
N LEU A 8 0.04 -25.10 -15.36
CA LEU A 8 -0.60 -23.90 -14.84
C LEU A 8 0.12 -23.59 -13.53
N PRO A 9 0.58 -22.35 -13.32
CA PRO A 9 1.30 -22.03 -12.10
C PRO A 9 0.40 -22.37 -10.91
N ASP A 10 0.98 -23.11 -9.96
CA ASP A 10 0.33 -23.55 -8.73
C ASP A 10 -0.37 -22.35 -8.06
N THR A 11 -1.59 -22.54 -7.56
CA THR A 11 -2.38 -21.47 -6.92
C THR A 11 -1.60 -20.82 -5.79
N TRP A 12 -0.81 -21.63 -5.09
CA TRP A 12 0.13 -21.19 -4.08
C TRP A 12 1.23 -20.24 -4.61
N ALA A 13 1.82 -20.56 -5.76
CA ALA A 13 2.84 -19.71 -6.39
C ALA A 13 2.24 -18.38 -6.86
N LEU A 14 1.05 -18.42 -7.46
CA LEU A 14 0.31 -17.22 -7.87
C LEU A 14 -0.05 -16.34 -6.66
N LEU A 15 -0.51 -16.95 -5.56
CA LEU A 15 -0.84 -16.26 -4.32
C LEU A 15 0.34 -15.43 -3.81
N ARG A 16 1.53 -16.03 -3.78
CA ARG A 16 2.79 -15.37 -3.37
C ARG A 16 3.17 -14.23 -4.33
N VAL A 17 3.18 -14.49 -5.63
CA VAL A 17 3.54 -13.48 -6.65
C VAL A 17 2.61 -12.28 -6.58
N PHE A 18 1.31 -12.49 -6.43
CA PHE A 18 0.32 -11.41 -6.34
C PHE A 18 0.53 -10.57 -5.09
N GLY A 19 0.78 -11.20 -3.93
CA GLY A 19 1.06 -10.49 -2.68
C GLY A 19 2.33 -9.64 -2.73
N ILE A 20 3.43 -10.19 -3.29
CA ILE A 20 4.70 -9.47 -3.44
C ILE A 20 4.54 -8.30 -4.42
N ALA A 21 3.93 -8.54 -5.58
CA ALA A 21 3.73 -7.51 -6.60
C ALA A 21 2.81 -6.38 -6.09
N ALA A 22 1.73 -6.72 -5.37
CA ALA A 22 0.86 -5.74 -4.74
C ALA A 22 1.64 -4.88 -3.73
N THR A 23 2.48 -5.49 -2.89
CA THR A 23 3.33 -4.78 -1.92
C THR A 23 4.26 -3.77 -2.59
N MET A 24 4.91 -4.16 -3.69
CA MET A 24 5.78 -3.26 -4.45
C MET A 24 5.00 -2.08 -5.04
N LEU A 25 3.82 -2.33 -5.62
CA LEU A 25 3.01 -1.28 -6.23
C LEU A 25 2.36 -0.35 -5.21
N PHE A 26 1.92 -0.86 -4.05
CA PHE A 26 1.44 -0.01 -2.95
C PHE A 26 2.57 0.87 -2.41
N SER A 27 3.79 0.34 -2.30
CA SER A 27 4.97 1.12 -1.89
C SER A 27 5.27 2.24 -2.90
N PHE A 28 5.29 1.90 -4.20
CA PHE A 28 5.49 2.87 -5.27
C PHE A 28 4.39 3.95 -5.31
N ALA A 29 3.12 3.55 -5.20
CA ALA A 29 2.00 4.48 -5.13
C ALA A 29 2.10 5.40 -3.91
N THR A 30 2.52 4.89 -2.76
CA THR A 30 2.72 5.67 -1.53
C THR A 30 3.85 6.70 -1.70
N VAL A 31 4.98 6.31 -2.28
CA VAL A 31 6.08 7.24 -2.63
C VAL A 31 5.58 8.37 -3.53
N LEU A 32 4.84 8.03 -4.60
CA LEU A 32 4.28 9.04 -5.51
C LEU A 32 3.27 9.96 -4.81
N GLY A 33 2.45 9.44 -3.89
CA GLY A 33 1.50 10.24 -3.11
C GLY A 33 2.19 11.21 -2.12
N LEU A 34 3.35 10.82 -1.59
CA LEU A 34 4.15 11.65 -0.69
C LEU A 34 4.92 12.74 -1.45
N VAL A 35 5.54 12.40 -2.57
CA VAL A 35 6.42 13.30 -3.35
C VAL A 35 5.63 14.16 -4.35
N GLY A 36 4.58 13.63 -4.98
CA GLY A 36 3.82 14.33 -6.02
C GLY A 36 3.44 15.78 -5.66
N PRO A 37 2.91 16.06 -4.45
CA PRO A 37 2.56 17.42 -4.04
C PRO A 37 3.74 18.40 -3.90
N THR A 38 4.98 17.93 -3.81
CA THR A 38 6.18 18.80 -3.74
C THR A 38 6.79 19.07 -5.12
N LEU A 39 6.38 18.34 -6.15
CA LEU A 39 6.88 18.51 -7.52
C LEU A 39 6.28 19.73 -8.23
N PRO A 40 6.96 20.32 -9.23
CA PRO A 40 6.40 21.35 -10.09
C PRO A 40 5.26 20.78 -10.99
N PRO A 41 4.44 21.63 -11.65
CA PRO A 41 3.19 21.21 -12.28
C PRO A 41 3.29 20.05 -13.28
N ALA A 42 4.24 20.08 -14.20
CA ALA A 42 4.40 19.03 -15.23
C ALA A 42 4.71 17.64 -14.65
N PRO A 43 5.78 17.44 -13.84
CA PRO A 43 6.04 16.14 -13.23
C PRO A 43 5.01 15.76 -12.15
N ARG A 44 4.34 16.72 -11.52
CA ARG A 44 3.21 16.45 -10.61
C ARG A 44 2.05 15.79 -11.33
N LEU A 45 1.74 16.20 -12.56
CA LEU A 45 0.69 15.56 -13.36
C LEU A 45 1.05 14.10 -13.66
N LEU A 46 2.29 13.84 -14.08
CA LEU A 46 2.78 12.48 -14.33
C LEU A 46 2.75 11.62 -13.06
N ALA A 47 3.22 12.15 -11.94
CA ALA A 47 3.18 11.45 -10.65
C ALA A 47 1.75 11.11 -10.23
N ASN A 48 0.78 12.01 -10.44
CA ASN A 48 -0.62 11.75 -10.15
C ASN A 48 -1.21 10.64 -11.05
N SER A 49 -0.88 10.64 -12.34
CA SER A 49 -1.32 9.59 -13.28
C SER A 49 -0.70 8.24 -12.92
N ALA A 50 0.60 8.20 -12.64
CA ALA A 50 1.32 7.01 -12.21
C ALA A 50 0.79 6.48 -10.86
N HIS A 51 0.51 7.36 -9.90
CA HIS A 51 -0.08 7.00 -8.61
C HIS A 51 -1.44 6.31 -8.79
N ARG A 52 -2.31 6.86 -9.63
CA ARG A 52 -3.63 6.26 -9.90
C ARG A 52 -3.51 4.91 -10.58
N PHE A 53 -2.68 4.80 -11.62
CA PHE A 53 -2.45 3.55 -12.33
C PHE A 53 -1.89 2.47 -11.39
N ALA A 54 -0.82 2.79 -10.63
CA ALA A 54 -0.21 1.88 -9.68
C ALA A 54 -1.19 1.47 -8.58
N SER A 55 -2.01 2.39 -8.07
CA SER A 55 -3.02 2.08 -7.04
C SER A 55 -4.09 1.12 -7.55
N VAL A 56 -4.62 1.34 -8.76
CA VAL A 56 -5.62 0.44 -9.35
C VAL A 56 -5.01 -0.93 -9.61
N LEU A 57 -3.80 -1.00 -10.16
CA LEU A 57 -3.11 -2.27 -10.40
C LEU A 57 -2.81 -3.01 -9.09
N ALA A 58 -2.36 -2.30 -8.05
CA ALA A 58 -2.11 -2.87 -6.73
C ALA A 58 -3.39 -3.43 -6.10
N LEU A 59 -4.51 -2.70 -6.19
CA LEU A 59 -5.82 -3.18 -5.71
C LEU A 59 -6.31 -4.41 -6.48
N SER A 60 -6.10 -4.46 -7.80
CA SER A 60 -6.44 -5.65 -8.61
C SER A 60 -5.60 -6.87 -8.21
N LEU A 61 -4.30 -6.69 -7.98
CA LEU A 61 -3.43 -7.77 -7.50
C LEU A 61 -3.76 -8.19 -6.07
N LEU A 62 -4.12 -7.26 -5.20
CA LEU A 62 -4.62 -7.55 -3.86
C LEU A 62 -5.90 -8.38 -3.92
N LEU A 63 -6.85 -8.00 -4.78
CA LEU A 63 -8.07 -8.78 -4.98
C LEU A 63 -7.74 -10.21 -5.44
N GLY A 64 -6.85 -10.36 -6.41
CA GLY A 64 -6.40 -11.69 -6.84
C GLY A 64 -5.70 -12.47 -5.73
N HIS A 65 -4.87 -11.82 -4.92
CA HIS A 65 -4.22 -12.43 -3.74
C HIS A 65 -5.27 -12.92 -2.74
N ILE A 66 -6.29 -12.12 -2.42
CA ILE A 66 -7.37 -12.51 -1.51
C ILE A 66 -8.19 -13.67 -2.08
N VAL A 67 -8.58 -13.60 -3.36
CA VAL A 67 -9.34 -14.67 -4.02
C VAL A 67 -8.56 -15.96 -3.97
N LEU A 68 -7.28 -15.94 -4.35
CA LEU A 68 -6.40 -17.10 -4.27
C LEU A 68 -6.33 -17.61 -2.83
N ALA A 69 -6.10 -16.76 -1.82
CA ALA A 69 -5.98 -17.18 -0.43
C ALA A 69 -7.24 -17.87 0.11
N VAL A 70 -8.43 -17.40 -0.29
CA VAL A 70 -9.72 -17.97 0.16
C VAL A 70 -10.06 -19.27 -0.60
N THR A 71 -9.61 -19.40 -1.84
CA THR A 71 -9.89 -20.60 -2.67
C THR A 71 -8.80 -21.67 -2.60
N ASP A 72 -7.63 -21.34 -2.05
CA ASP A 72 -6.49 -22.24 -2.00
C ASP A 72 -6.68 -23.33 -0.92
N ALA A 73 -6.32 -24.57 -1.26
CA ALA A 73 -6.53 -25.71 -0.39
C ALA A 73 -5.47 -25.86 0.73
N TYR A 74 -4.34 -25.13 0.65
CA TYR A 74 -3.25 -25.23 1.63
C TYR A 74 -3.47 -24.35 2.86
N VAL A 75 -4.30 -23.31 2.77
CA VAL A 75 -4.55 -22.36 3.85
C VAL A 75 -6.05 -22.25 4.15
N ASP A 76 -6.44 -22.53 5.39
CA ASP A 76 -7.83 -22.44 5.84
C ASP A 76 -8.20 -20.98 6.18
N VAL A 77 -8.24 -20.15 5.15
CA VAL A 77 -8.63 -18.73 5.25
C VAL A 77 -10.10 -18.61 4.87
N GLY A 78 -10.98 -18.79 5.85
CA GLY A 78 -12.41 -18.62 5.64
C GLY A 78 -12.75 -17.22 5.09
N PRO A 79 -13.75 -17.06 4.20
CA PRO A 79 -14.08 -15.77 3.57
C PRO A 79 -14.33 -14.61 4.54
N LEU A 80 -14.87 -14.92 5.73
CA LEU A 80 -15.15 -13.92 6.77
C LEU A 80 -13.85 -13.28 7.30
N SER A 81 -12.74 -14.01 7.30
CA SER A 81 -11.45 -13.54 7.81
C SER A 81 -10.79 -12.47 6.93
N VAL A 82 -11.33 -12.22 5.72
CA VAL A 82 -10.88 -11.14 4.84
C VAL A 82 -11.20 -9.76 5.42
N VAL A 83 -12.28 -9.63 6.21
CA VAL A 83 -12.77 -8.35 6.74
C VAL A 83 -13.01 -8.38 8.25
N VAL A 84 -12.93 -9.54 8.90
CA VAL A 84 -13.07 -9.68 10.35
C VAL A 84 -11.74 -10.15 10.95
N PRO A 85 -10.97 -9.24 11.59
CA PRO A 85 -9.73 -9.62 12.26
C PRO A 85 -9.98 -10.69 13.33
N GLY A 86 -9.16 -11.75 13.33
CA GLY A 86 -9.28 -12.87 14.28
C GLY A 86 -10.32 -13.93 13.93
N ALA A 87 -11.04 -13.81 12.80
CA ALA A 87 -11.98 -14.84 12.36
C ALA A 87 -11.31 -16.06 11.70
N SER A 88 -10.04 -15.99 11.33
CA SER A 88 -9.30 -17.15 10.80
C SER A 88 -8.80 -18.05 11.93
N THR A 89 -8.97 -19.35 11.75
CA THR A 89 -8.36 -20.42 12.58
C THR A 89 -6.87 -20.58 12.28
N TRP A 90 -6.41 -20.13 11.11
CA TRP A 90 -5.04 -20.23 10.64
C TRP A 90 -4.31 -18.89 10.75
N GLN A 91 -3.24 -18.84 11.55
CA GLN A 91 -2.45 -17.62 11.81
C GLN A 91 -3.30 -16.36 12.11
N PRO A 92 -4.16 -16.38 13.15
CA PRO A 92 -5.20 -15.37 13.39
C PRO A 92 -4.66 -13.94 13.49
N ILE A 93 -3.48 -13.75 14.07
CA ILE A 93 -2.83 -12.44 14.19
C ILE A 93 -2.39 -11.94 12.81
N GLY A 94 -1.68 -12.77 12.05
CA GLY A 94 -1.17 -12.42 10.73
C GLY A 94 -2.29 -12.13 9.73
N ILE A 95 -3.29 -13.00 9.66
CA ILE A 95 -4.48 -12.79 8.82
C ILE A 95 -5.26 -11.57 9.31
N GLY A 96 -5.39 -11.36 10.62
CA GLY A 96 -6.05 -10.18 11.18
C GLY A 96 -5.40 -8.85 10.78
N LEU A 97 -4.07 -8.79 10.68
CA LEU A 97 -3.38 -7.60 10.13
C LEU A 97 -3.75 -7.34 8.67
N GLY A 98 -3.86 -8.42 7.87
CA GLY A 98 -4.32 -8.36 6.49
C GLY A 98 -5.75 -7.84 6.39
N ALA A 99 -6.65 -8.33 7.25
CA ALA A 99 -8.05 -7.89 7.30
C ALA A 99 -8.16 -6.39 7.62
N VAL A 100 -7.48 -5.90 8.65
CA VAL A 100 -7.46 -4.46 8.98
C VAL A 100 -6.91 -3.64 7.81
N ALA A 101 -5.84 -4.11 7.14
CA ALA A 101 -5.29 -3.42 5.97
C ALA A 101 -6.32 -3.35 4.82
N VAL A 102 -7.02 -4.46 4.55
CA VAL A 102 -8.09 -4.54 3.55
C VAL A 102 -9.22 -3.56 3.86
N ASP A 103 -9.70 -3.51 5.11
CA ASP A 103 -10.76 -2.60 5.52
C ASP A 103 -10.39 -1.14 5.31
N VAL A 104 -9.16 -0.76 5.68
CA VAL A 104 -8.66 0.61 5.47
C VAL A 104 -8.52 0.89 3.96
N LEU A 105 -7.96 -0.03 3.18
CA LEU A 105 -7.82 0.15 1.73
C LEU A 105 -9.18 0.23 1.02
N LEU A 106 -10.16 -0.54 1.46
CA LEU A 106 -11.53 -0.49 0.94
C LEU A 106 -12.15 0.88 1.22
N ALA A 107 -12.03 1.38 2.45
CA ALA A 107 -12.49 2.73 2.79
C ALA A 107 -11.78 3.81 1.95
N VAL A 108 -10.46 3.68 1.75
CA VAL A 108 -9.68 4.59 0.90
C VAL A 108 -10.14 4.53 -0.56
N ALA A 109 -10.36 3.34 -1.11
CA ALA A 109 -10.79 3.15 -2.50
C ALA A 109 -12.18 3.74 -2.75
N LEU A 110 -13.15 3.42 -1.88
CA LEU A 110 -14.52 3.93 -1.98
C LEU A 110 -14.58 5.46 -1.86
N THR A 111 -13.87 6.03 -0.88
CA THR A 111 -13.82 7.49 -0.72
C THR A 111 -13.04 8.16 -1.85
N SER A 112 -12.04 7.51 -2.44
CA SER A 112 -11.28 8.02 -3.60
C SER A 112 -12.11 8.03 -4.90
N ALA A 113 -13.03 7.07 -5.07
CA ALA A 113 -14.03 7.10 -6.13
C ALA A 113 -15.00 8.27 -5.94
N GLY A 114 -15.41 8.53 -4.69
CA GLY A 114 -16.28 9.65 -4.31
C GLY A 114 -15.57 11.01 -4.09
N ARG A 115 -14.30 11.17 -4.46
CA ARG A 115 -13.47 12.34 -4.08
C ARG A 115 -14.05 13.69 -4.51
N ASN A 116 -14.78 13.73 -5.63
CA ASN A 116 -15.42 14.96 -6.12
C ASN A 116 -16.66 15.33 -5.31
N ARG A 117 -17.33 14.34 -4.71
CA ARG A 117 -18.57 14.51 -3.93
C ARG A 117 -18.30 14.78 -2.45
N TRP A 118 -17.26 14.14 -1.89
CA TRP A 118 -16.90 14.23 -0.47
C TRP A 118 -15.39 14.52 -0.28
N PRO A 119 -14.88 15.68 -0.74
CA PRO A 119 -13.44 15.95 -0.75
C PRO A 119 -12.80 15.99 0.64
N ARG A 120 -13.55 16.39 1.68
CA ARG A 120 -13.06 16.38 3.08
C ARG A 120 -12.91 14.96 3.61
N LEU A 121 -13.96 14.15 3.47
CA LEU A 121 -13.95 12.74 3.90
C LEU A 121 -12.84 11.96 3.16
N TRP A 122 -12.76 12.14 1.84
CA TRP A 122 -11.70 11.54 1.04
C TRP A 122 -10.31 11.91 1.57
N ARG A 123 -10.02 13.19 1.81
CA ARG A 123 -8.71 13.60 2.35
C ARG A 123 -8.43 12.96 3.70
N THR A 124 -9.37 12.96 4.62
CA THR A 124 -9.19 12.38 5.96
C THR A 124 -8.92 10.88 5.88
N VAL A 125 -9.72 10.13 5.12
CA VAL A 125 -9.57 8.67 5.00
C VAL A 125 -8.30 8.32 4.22
N HIS A 126 -7.98 9.06 3.16
CA HIS A 126 -6.77 8.82 2.35
C HIS A 126 -5.48 9.03 3.14
N LEU A 127 -5.48 9.83 4.22
CA LEU A 127 -4.34 9.95 5.13
C LEU A 127 -4.04 8.67 5.93
N ALA A 128 -4.97 7.72 6.00
CA ALA A 128 -4.75 6.42 6.61
C ALA A 128 -3.95 5.44 5.72
N THR A 129 -3.74 5.76 4.44
CA THR A 129 -3.04 4.89 3.48
C THR A 129 -1.65 4.43 3.95
N PRO A 130 -0.78 5.28 4.55
CA PRO A 130 0.51 4.82 5.05
C PRO A 130 0.39 3.78 6.17
N VAL A 131 -0.67 3.83 6.99
CA VAL A 131 -0.94 2.83 8.03
C VAL A 131 -1.35 1.51 7.39
N ALA A 132 -2.25 1.54 6.40
CA ALA A 132 -2.62 0.34 5.65
C ALA A 132 -1.40 -0.29 4.97
N TRP A 133 -0.56 0.51 4.32
CA TRP A 133 0.69 0.04 3.72
C TRP A 133 1.63 -0.62 4.74
N ALA A 134 1.79 -0.04 5.93
CA ALA A 134 2.62 -0.64 6.98
C ALA A 134 2.04 -1.98 7.44
N LEU A 135 0.72 -2.09 7.59
CA LEU A 135 0.05 -3.35 7.93
C LEU A 135 0.27 -4.42 6.86
N LEU A 136 0.26 -4.07 5.57
CA LEU A 136 0.56 -5.01 4.47
C LEU A 136 1.99 -5.57 4.58
N ILE A 137 2.99 -4.72 4.86
CA ILE A 137 4.38 -5.14 5.06
C ILE A 137 4.48 -6.11 6.23
N VAL A 138 3.89 -5.74 7.38
CA VAL A 138 3.94 -6.60 8.59
C VAL A 138 3.19 -7.91 8.34
N HIS A 139 2.02 -7.88 7.69
CA HIS A 139 1.28 -9.07 7.30
C HIS A 139 2.14 -10.03 6.47
N GLY A 140 2.81 -9.50 5.42
CA GLY A 140 3.70 -10.30 4.58
C GLY A 140 4.89 -10.90 5.34
N LEU A 141 5.46 -10.18 6.31
CA LEU A 141 6.58 -10.69 7.13
C LEU A 141 6.12 -11.70 8.20
N VAL A 142 4.89 -11.59 8.68
CA VAL A 142 4.34 -12.52 9.69
C VAL A 142 3.91 -13.82 9.03
N VAL A 143 3.16 -13.75 7.93
CA VAL A 143 2.49 -14.88 7.28
C VAL A 143 3.30 -15.49 6.14
N GLY A 144 4.08 -14.67 5.44
CA GLY A 144 4.77 -15.08 4.22
C GLY A 144 5.79 -16.19 4.45
N THR A 145 5.78 -17.20 3.58
CA THR A 145 6.76 -18.30 3.64
C THR A 145 8.17 -17.85 3.29
N ASP A 146 8.31 -16.77 2.53
CA ASP A 146 9.60 -16.19 2.14
C ASP A 146 10.21 -15.25 3.19
N ARG A 147 9.58 -15.11 4.37
CA ARG A 147 9.97 -14.11 5.38
C ARG A 147 11.42 -14.19 5.88
N THR A 148 12.06 -15.37 5.76
CA THR A 148 13.47 -15.58 6.13
C THR A 148 14.41 -15.51 4.94
N GLU A 149 13.89 -15.45 3.71
CA GLU A 149 14.69 -15.39 2.50
C GLU A 149 15.32 -14.00 2.33
N ALA A 150 16.63 -13.98 2.08
CA ALA A 150 17.39 -12.73 2.00
C ALA A 150 16.83 -11.76 0.94
N TRP A 151 16.37 -12.28 -0.20
CA TRP A 151 15.81 -11.47 -1.28
C TRP A 151 14.48 -10.81 -0.87
N PHE A 152 13.64 -11.53 -0.10
CA PHE A 152 12.34 -11.02 0.34
C PHE A 152 12.51 -9.97 1.43
N VAL A 153 13.44 -10.21 2.37
CA VAL A 153 13.83 -9.22 3.39
C VAL A 153 14.40 -7.96 2.72
N ALA A 154 15.30 -8.10 1.75
CA ALA A 154 15.89 -6.98 1.03
C ALA A 154 14.82 -6.17 0.25
N LEU A 155 13.86 -6.85 -0.38
CA LEU A 155 12.73 -6.20 -1.07
C LEU A 155 11.87 -5.38 -0.11
N ASN A 156 11.48 -5.96 1.03
CA ASN A 156 10.65 -5.26 2.03
C ASN A 156 11.42 -4.09 2.65
N LEU A 157 12.71 -4.27 2.96
CA LEU A 157 13.56 -3.20 3.46
C LEU A 157 13.69 -2.07 2.43
N GLY A 158 13.88 -2.39 1.15
CA GLY A 158 13.90 -1.42 0.06
C GLY A 158 12.60 -0.61 -0.03
N CYS A 159 11.44 -1.28 0.10
CA CYS A 159 10.14 -0.61 0.14
C CYS A 159 10.02 0.34 1.34
N VAL A 160 10.43 -0.12 2.52
CA VAL A 160 10.38 0.68 3.76
C VAL A 160 11.30 1.90 3.66
N LEU A 161 12.52 1.72 3.16
CA LEU A 161 13.48 2.81 2.95
C LEU A 161 12.94 3.83 1.94
N ALA A 162 12.41 3.37 0.80
CA ALA A 162 11.86 4.26 -0.22
C ALA A 162 10.70 5.12 0.32
N VAL A 163 9.74 4.51 1.01
CA VAL A 163 8.60 5.22 1.61
C VAL A 163 9.07 6.14 2.75
N GLY A 164 10.00 5.68 3.60
CA GLY A 164 10.57 6.46 4.70
C GLY A 164 11.30 7.71 4.21
N LEU A 165 12.17 7.58 3.20
CA LEU A 165 12.88 8.70 2.58
C LEU A 165 11.92 9.68 1.91
N ALA A 166 10.91 9.19 1.21
CA ALA A 166 9.86 10.04 0.62
C ALA A 166 9.07 10.82 1.69
N GLY A 167 8.76 10.17 2.82
CA GLY A 167 8.10 10.79 3.97
C GLY A 167 8.96 11.90 4.60
N ILE A 168 10.25 11.62 4.84
CA ILE A 168 11.21 12.60 5.36
C ILE A 168 11.31 13.80 4.41
N ALA A 169 11.48 13.57 3.11
CA ALA A 169 11.56 14.64 2.12
C ALA A 169 10.29 15.52 2.13
N ARG A 170 9.10 14.91 2.20
CA ARG A 170 7.82 15.62 2.26
C ARG A 170 7.72 16.51 3.51
N LEU A 171 8.16 16.01 4.67
CA LEU A 171 8.15 16.76 5.92
C LEU A 171 9.17 17.90 5.89
N SER A 172 10.36 17.69 5.33
CA SER A 172 11.38 18.73 5.16
C SER A 172 10.88 19.89 4.30
N VAL A 173 10.24 19.62 3.16
CA VAL A 173 9.66 20.68 2.30
C VAL A 173 8.57 21.45 3.04
N ARG A 174 7.68 20.78 3.77
CA ARG A 174 6.64 21.45 4.57
C ARG A 174 7.24 22.36 5.64
N ARG A 175 8.31 21.93 6.32
CA ARG A 175 9.00 22.74 7.34
C ARG A 175 9.61 24.01 6.72
N THR A 176 10.29 23.91 5.58
CA THR A 176 10.87 25.07 4.89
C THR A 176 9.79 26.09 4.51
N GLN A 177 8.64 25.62 3.99
CA GLN A 177 7.52 26.49 3.63
C GLN A 177 6.93 27.24 4.84
N LEU A 178 6.77 26.55 5.99
CA LEU A 178 6.30 27.19 7.22
C LEU A 178 7.30 28.23 7.76
N SER A 179 8.60 27.93 7.69
CA SER A 179 9.65 28.87 8.09
C SER A 179 9.69 30.12 7.22
N GLN A 180 9.45 30.00 5.90
CA GLN A 180 9.43 31.13 4.98
C GLN A 180 8.12 31.94 5.03
N GLY A 181 7.01 31.31 5.41
CA GLY A 181 5.70 31.96 5.52
C GLY A 181 5.48 32.75 6.81
N THR A 182 6.44 32.75 7.75
CA THR A 182 6.36 33.56 8.97
C THR A 182 6.71 35.00 8.61
N PRO A 183 5.78 35.97 8.72
CA PRO A 183 6.08 37.37 8.42
C PRO A 183 7.24 37.84 9.31
N LYS A 184 8.24 38.49 8.71
CA LYS A 184 9.22 39.25 9.50
C LYS A 184 8.43 40.21 10.38
N PRO A 185 8.64 40.27 11.71
CA PRO A 185 8.04 41.33 12.51
C PRO A 185 8.44 42.64 11.83
N LEU A 186 7.45 43.47 11.52
CA LEU A 186 7.68 44.82 11.05
C LEU A 186 8.41 45.52 12.19
N VAL A 187 9.74 45.47 12.18
CA VAL A 187 10.57 46.28 13.06
C VAL A 187 10.19 47.69 12.69
N GLU A 188 9.47 48.30 13.62
CA GLU A 188 8.83 49.60 13.50
C GLU A 188 9.85 50.61 12.99
N ALA A 189 9.55 51.20 11.82
CA ALA A 189 10.17 52.43 11.42
C ALA A 189 9.68 53.52 12.37
N ARG A 190 10.48 53.84 13.38
CA ARG A 190 10.34 55.04 14.22
C ARG A 190 11.66 55.76 14.26
#